data_AF-A0A1J1LMV5-F1
#
_entry.id   AF-A0A1J1LMV5-F1
#
_cell.length_a   1.000
_cell.length_b   1.000
_cell.length_c   1.000
_cell.angle_alpha   90.00
_cell.angle_beta   90.00
_cell.angle_gamma   90.00
#
_symmetry.space_group_name_H-M   'P 1'
#
loop_
_entity.id
_entity.type
_entity.pdbx_description
1 polymer ?
#
loop_
_entity_poly.entity_id
_entity_poly.type
_entity_poly.pdbx_seq_one_letter_code
_entity_poly.pdbx_strand_id
1 'polypeptide(L)'
;MRPHVHLVINLVSSTGEVANVWWDYPKTEKVLRHLEKCYGLTSVPCSWEVAKRSNSKGQVQRLARETAEFLAVDHPRIQQPQPSVRQLLQQAVDEAVIETTSTAELTKAFQSRGVVSNLTSQGIRYELNGIHFAGYQLGESYTLRAIELQLRLQQKRKAQQQQWQQKLNSKSSPPLSSQTSLPQSLITTNRTEPVIPLSSSQLQVKPPPLPKKTPNLLEPDL
;
A
#
# COMPACT_ATOMS: atom_id res chain seq x y z
N MET A 1 15.41 -17.82 40.52
CA MET A 1 13.97 -17.52 40.32
C MET A 1 13.79 -16.01 40.30
N ARG A 2 12.97 -15.47 39.38
CA ARG A 2 12.60 -14.04 39.40
C ARG A 2 11.42 -13.86 40.37
N PRO A 3 11.40 -12.82 41.23
CA PRO A 3 10.25 -12.53 42.07
C PRO A 3 9.05 -12.23 41.15
N HIS A 4 7.94 -12.92 41.39
CA HIS A 4 6.66 -12.67 40.73
C HIS A 4 5.53 -12.88 41.73
N VAL A 5 4.43 -12.16 41.53
CA VAL A 5 3.22 -12.25 42.35
C VAL A 5 2.14 -12.92 41.53
N HIS A 6 1.45 -13.88 42.13
CA HIS A 6 0.23 -14.46 41.57
C HIS A 6 -0.97 -13.71 42.15
N LEU A 7 -1.70 -12.99 41.31
CA LEU A 7 -3.03 -12.50 41.66
C LEU A 7 -4.08 -13.52 41.24
N VAL A 8 -4.96 -13.88 42.16
CA VAL A 8 -6.17 -14.65 41.89
C VAL A 8 -7.35 -13.69 42.03
N ILE A 9 -8.09 -13.48 40.94
CA ILE A 9 -9.22 -12.54 40.88
C ILE A 9 -10.48 -13.36 40.60
N ASN A 10 -11.53 -13.16 41.40
CA ASN A 10 -12.83 -13.78 41.22
C ASN A 10 -13.87 -12.74 40.77
N LEU A 11 -14.60 -13.03 39.69
CA LEU A 11 -15.60 -12.14 39.09
C LEU A 11 -16.99 -12.66 39.46
N VAL A 12 -17.49 -12.27 40.63
CA VAL A 12 -18.81 -12.70 41.13
C VAL A 12 -19.73 -11.49 41.26
N SER A 13 -20.94 -11.59 40.74
CA SER A 13 -22.00 -10.59 40.92
C SER A 13 -22.54 -10.60 42.36
N SER A 14 -23.34 -9.60 42.70
CA SER A 14 -24.09 -9.58 43.98
C SER A 14 -25.08 -10.74 44.12
N THR A 15 -25.40 -11.45 43.02
CA THR A 15 -26.29 -12.63 42.99
C THR A 15 -25.53 -13.95 43.15
N GLY A 16 -24.19 -13.94 43.24
CA GLY A 16 -23.37 -15.15 43.37
C GLY A 16 -23.01 -15.82 42.04
N GLU A 17 -23.40 -15.21 40.90
CA GLU A 17 -23.12 -15.74 39.56
C GLU A 17 -21.80 -15.17 38.99
N VAL A 18 -21.23 -15.87 38.00
CA VAL A 18 -20.03 -15.38 37.29
C VAL A 18 -20.40 -14.12 36.50
N ALA A 19 -19.72 -13.01 36.79
CA ALA A 19 -19.96 -11.76 36.10
C ALA A 19 -19.60 -11.89 34.61
N ASN A 20 -20.55 -11.53 33.74
CA ASN A 20 -20.36 -11.68 32.30
C ASN A 20 -19.67 -10.45 31.69
N VAL A 21 -18.36 -10.53 31.48
CA VAL A 21 -17.51 -9.42 31.04
C VAL A 21 -17.39 -9.25 29.51
N TRP A 22 -17.94 -10.16 28.71
CA TRP A 22 -17.76 -10.10 27.25
C TRP A 22 -18.33 -8.83 26.59
N TRP A 23 -19.40 -8.26 27.17
CA TRP A 23 -20.01 -7.02 26.70
C TRP A 23 -19.23 -5.76 27.09
N ASP A 24 -18.26 -5.85 27.99
CA ASP A 24 -17.54 -4.68 28.48
C ASP A 24 -16.64 -4.09 27.39
N TYR A 25 -16.08 -4.93 26.52
CA TYR A 25 -15.29 -4.47 25.37
C TYR A 25 -16.15 -3.66 24.37
N PRO A 26 -17.29 -4.18 23.84
CA PRO A 26 -18.18 -3.39 22.98
C PRO A 26 -18.69 -2.10 23.63
N LYS A 27 -19.03 -2.14 24.93
CA LYS A 27 -19.50 -0.95 25.66
C LYS A 27 -18.41 0.11 25.75
N THR A 28 -17.21 -0.29 26.15
CA THR A 28 -16.06 0.62 26.25
C THR A 28 -15.73 1.22 24.89
N GLU A 29 -15.72 0.41 23.84
CA GLU A 29 -15.51 0.89 22.48
C GLU A 29 -16.54 1.95 22.09
N LYS A 30 -17.84 1.70 22.34
CA LYS A 30 -18.91 2.67 22.04
C LYS A 30 -18.72 4.01 22.77
N VAL A 31 -18.32 3.98 24.04
CA VAL A 31 -18.02 5.19 24.81
C VAL A 31 -16.82 5.92 24.22
N LEU A 32 -15.73 5.20 23.90
CA LEU A 32 -14.54 5.79 23.29
C LEU A 32 -14.87 6.44 21.93
N ARG A 33 -15.68 5.82 21.07
CA ARG A 33 -16.15 6.42 19.81
C ARG A 33 -16.93 7.70 20.02
N HIS A 34 -17.76 7.74 21.06
CA HIS A 34 -18.51 8.94 21.38
C HIS A 34 -17.58 10.07 21.81
N LEU A 35 -16.61 9.78 22.69
CA LEU A 35 -15.59 10.74 23.10
C LEU A 35 -14.73 11.22 21.91
N GLU A 36 -14.33 10.33 21.01
CA GLU A 36 -13.59 10.69 19.79
C GLU A 36 -14.36 11.74 18.97
N LYS A 37 -15.68 11.57 18.80
CA LYS A 37 -16.52 12.52 18.08
C LYS A 37 -16.69 13.84 18.82
N CYS A 38 -16.94 13.79 20.13
CA CYS A 38 -17.15 15.00 20.95
C CYS A 38 -15.91 15.89 21.02
N TYR A 39 -14.72 15.30 21.05
CA TYR A 39 -13.46 16.04 21.21
C TYR A 39 -12.66 16.16 19.90
N GLY A 40 -13.21 15.75 18.76
CA GLY A 40 -12.51 15.80 17.47
C GLY A 40 -11.23 14.96 17.43
N LEU A 41 -11.17 13.85 18.17
CA LEU A 41 -10.00 12.97 18.20
C LEU A 41 -9.94 12.09 16.95
N THR A 42 -8.76 11.57 16.65
CA THR A 42 -8.58 10.61 15.56
C THR A 42 -9.22 9.27 15.92
N SER A 43 -10.24 8.89 15.16
CA SER A 43 -10.91 7.59 15.33
C SER A 43 -10.04 6.46 14.78
N VAL A 44 -9.78 5.43 15.60
CA VAL A 44 -8.97 4.27 15.19
C VAL A 44 -9.87 3.16 14.64
N PRO A 45 -9.76 2.69 13.39
CA PRO A 45 -10.66 1.65 12.86
C PRO A 45 -10.65 0.36 13.71
N CYS A 46 -11.78 -0.34 13.73
CA CYS A 46 -11.92 -1.61 14.44
C CYS A 46 -11.02 -2.69 13.83
N SER A 47 -10.62 -3.70 14.61
CA SER A 47 -9.67 -4.72 14.14
C SER A 47 -10.14 -5.52 12.91
N TRP A 48 -11.46 -5.61 12.68
CA TRP A 48 -12.06 -6.26 11.50
C TRP A 48 -12.21 -5.33 10.30
N GLU A 49 -12.07 -4.01 10.49
CA GLU A 49 -12.13 -3.02 9.40
C GLU A 49 -10.75 -2.79 8.77
N VAL A 50 -9.68 -3.19 9.47
CA VAL A 50 -8.32 -2.99 8.99
C VAL A 50 -7.88 -4.17 8.12
N ALA A 51 -7.54 -3.87 6.87
CA ALA A 51 -7.08 -4.87 5.91
C ALA A 51 -5.78 -5.58 6.33
N LYS A 52 -4.91 -4.89 7.09
CA LYS A 52 -3.65 -5.43 7.62
C LYS A 52 -3.80 -5.77 9.09
N ARG A 53 -3.35 -6.97 9.48
CA ARG A 53 -3.40 -7.39 10.88
C ARG A 53 -2.24 -6.79 11.66
N SER A 54 -2.53 -6.12 12.76
CA SER A 54 -1.51 -5.53 13.63
C SER A 54 -0.68 -6.60 14.36
N ASN A 55 0.47 -6.18 14.86
CA ASN A 55 1.28 -6.95 15.80
C ASN A 55 0.59 -7.07 17.16
N SER A 56 0.99 -8.06 17.95
CA SER A 56 0.56 -8.14 19.34
C SER A 56 1.10 -6.96 20.16
N LYS A 57 0.39 -6.59 21.24
CA LYS A 57 0.83 -5.56 22.18
C LYS A 57 2.27 -5.79 22.66
N GLY A 58 2.62 -7.03 23.01
CA GLY A 58 3.97 -7.39 23.44
C GLY A 58 5.04 -7.18 22.36
N GLN A 59 4.73 -7.49 21.10
CA GLN A 59 5.65 -7.23 19.97
C GLN A 59 5.85 -5.74 19.73
N VAL A 60 4.78 -4.94 19.80
CA VAL A 60 4.86 -3.48 19.66
C VAL A 60 5.66 -2.88 20.81
N GLN A 61 5.38 -3.26 22.06
CA GLN A 61 6.11 -2.80 23.23
C GLN A 61 7.58 -3.22 23.22
N ARG A 62 7.88 -4.45 22.79
CA ARG A 62 9.25 -4.92 22.60
C ARG A 62 9.99 -4.04 21.61
N LEU A 63 9.41 -3.80 20.43
CA LEU A 63 10.04 -2.99 19.40
C LEU A 63 10.26 -1.55 19.90
N ALA A 64 9.25 -0.93 20.52
CA ALA A 64 9.36 0.42 21.07
C ALA A 64 10.47 0.53 22.13
N ARG A 65 10.55 -0.43 23.05
CA ARG A 65 11.61 -0.49 24.07
C ARG A 65 12.98 -0.65 23.44
N GLU A 66 13.14 -1.64 22.57
CA GLU A 66 14.41 -1.90 21.87
C GLU A 66 14.87 -0.69 21.05
N THR A 67 13.94 0.05 20.43
CA THR A 67 14.25 1.30 19.70
C THR A 67 14.71 2.40 20.63
N ALA A 68 14.05 2.60 21.77
CA ALA A 68 14.49 3.58 22.78
C ALA A 68 15.88 3.23 23.32
N GLU A 69 16.14 1.94 23.60
CA GLU A 69 17.45 1.43 24.00
C GLU A 69 18.54 1.63 22.93
N PHE A 70 18.21 1.50 21.65
CA PHE A 70 19.17 1.73 20.56
C PHE A 70 19.50 3.23 20.36
N LEU A 71 18.55 4.13 20.62
CA LEU A 71 18.74 5.57 20.49
C LEU A 71 19.35 6.23 21.74
N ALA A 72 19.37 5.54 22.88
CA ALA A 72 19.95 6.05 24.11
C ALA A 72 21.49 6.08 24.03
N VAL A 73 22.08 7.23 24.34
CA VAL A 73 23.53 7.49 24.24
C VAL A 73 24.35 6.53 25.11
N ASP A 74 23.84 6.17 26.29
CA ASP A 74 24.55 5.37 27.29
C ASP A 74 24.19 3.87 27.27
N HIS A 75 23.49 3.40 26.24
CA HIS A 75 23.01 2.02 26.19
C HIS A 75 23.89 1.13 25.29
N PRO A 76 24.28 -0.09 25.74
CA PRO A 76 25.22 -0.95 25.01
C PRO A 76 24.66 -1.61 23.74
N ARG A 77 23.44 -1.25 23.33
CA ARG A 77 22.75 -1.89 22.19
C ARG A 77 23.22 -1.28 20.89
N ILE A 78 24.07 -2.02 20.18
CA ILE A 78 24.63 -1.60 18.89
C ILE A 78 23.73 -2.01 17.71
N GLN A 79 22.89 -3.04 17.88
CA GLN A 79 22.07 -3.57 16.80
C GLN A 79 20.73 -2.84 16.70
N GLN A 80 20.39 -2.43 15.48
CA GLN A 80 19.09 -1.84 15.19
C GLN A 80 17.95 -2.84 15.49
N PRO A 81 16.89 -2.41 16.20
CA PRO A 81 15.71 -3.24 16.42
C PRO A 81 15.10 -3.68 15.10
N GLN A 82 14.81 -4.98 14.99
CA GLN A 82 14.17 -5.54 13.81
C GLN A 82 12.65 -5.59 13.99
N PRO A 83 11.87 -5.21 12.97
CA PRO A 83 10.42 -5.36 12.98
C PRO A 83 10.03 -6.85 13.09
N SER A 84 8.75 -7.12 13.37
CA SER A 84 8.28 -8.51 13.44
C SER A 84 8.33 -9.17 12.07
N VAL A 85 8.47 -10.51 12.02
CA VAL A 85 8.40 -11.26 10.75
C VAL A 85 7.07 -11.04 10.03
N ARG A 86 5.98 -10.82 10.78
CA ARG A 86 4.69 -10.40 10.22
C ARG A 86 4.80 -9.09 9.44
N GLN A 87 5.41 -8.05 10.02
CA GLN A 87 5.58 -6.76 9.35
C GLN A 87 6.49 -6.88 8.13
N LEU A 88 7.58 -7.63 8.23
CA LEU A 88 8.48 -7.87 7.11
C LEU A 88 7.76 -8.59 5.96
N LEU A 89 6.96 -9.62 6.27
CA LEU A 89 6.13 -10.31 5.28
C LEU A 89 5.08 -9.40 4.65
N GLN A 90 4.37 -8.61 5.47
CA GLN A 90 3.37 -7.66 4.99
C GLN A 90 4.01 -6.67 4.00
N GLN A 91 5.14 -6.07 4.38
CA GLN A 91 5.89 -5.14 3.54
C GLN A 91 6.38 -5.81 2.24
N ALA A 92 7.01 -6.97 2.33
CA ALA A 92 7.52 -7.69 1.17
C ALA A 92 6.41 -8.07 0.19
N VAL A 93 5.24 -8.47 0.69
CA VAL A 93 4.08 -8.77 -0.15
C VAL A 93 3.51 -7.50 -0.76
N ASP A 94 3.37 -6.42 0.01
CA ASP A 94 2.87 -5.13 -0.51
C ASP A 94 3.73 -4.63 -1.68
N GLU A 95 5.05 -4.63 -1.51
CA GLU A 95 6.02 -4.23 -2.54
C GLU A 95 5.91 -5.13 -3.78
N ALA A 96 5.89 -6.44 -3.60
CA ALA A 96 5.77 -7.39 -4.71
C ALA A 96 4.48 -7.19 -5.51
N VAL A 97 3.34 -6.96 -4.82
CA VAL A 97 2.04 -6.74 -5.47
C VAL A 97 1.97 -5.37 -6.15
N ILE A 98 2.74 -4.37 -5.69
CA ILE A 98 2.81 -3.06 -6.38
C ILE A 98 3.61 -3.17 -7.69
N GLU A 99 4.69 -3.94 -7.70
CA GLU A 99 5.58 -4.07 -8.85
C GLU A 99 5.02 -4.99 -9.94
N THR A 100 4.45 -6.12 -9.54
CA THR A 100 3.97 -7.12 -10.49
C THR A 100 2.53 -6.90 -10.88
N THR A 101 2.22 -7.25 -12.12
CA THR A 101 0.87 -7.17 -12.66
C THR A 101 0.37 -8.54 -13.10
N SER A 102 1.22 -9.56 -13.09
CA SER A 102 0.91 -10.94 -13.44
C SER A 102 1.04 -11.84 -12.22
N THR A 103 0.09 -12.76 -12.05
CA THR A 103 0.15 -13.82 -11.02
C THR A 103 1.35 -14.74 -11.22
N ALA A 104 1.76 -14.98 -12.47
CA ALA A 104 2.91 -15.83 -12.79
C ALA A 104 4.25 -15.20 -12.37
N GLU A 105 4.34 -13.87 -12.35
CA GLU A 105 5.54 -13.13 -11.94
C GLU A 105 5.58 -12.91 -10.43
N LEU A 106 4.42 -12.99 -9.76
CA LEU A 106 4.27 -12.75 -8.33
C LEU A 106 5.16 -13.69 -7.49
N THR A 107 5.17 -14.99 -7.82
CA THR A 107 6.02 -15.97 -7.11
C THR A 107 7.50 -15.62 -7.23
N LYS A 108 7.94 -15.15 -8.40
CA LYS A 108 9.33 -14.69 -8.59
C LYS A 108 9.61 -13.43 -7.79
N ALA A 109 8.65 -12.50 -7.72
CA ALA A 109 8.77 -11.27 -6.95
C ALA A 109 8.79 -11.50 -5.43
N PHE A 110 8.13 -12.56 -4.93
CA PHE A 110 8.25 -13.00 -3.55
C PHE A 110 9.62 -13.64 -3.28
N GLN A 111 10.07 -14.52 -4.16
CA GLN A 111 11.37 -15.20 -4.02
C GLN A 111 12.55 -14.22 -4.02
N SER A 112 12.52 -13.19 -4.88
CA SER A 112 13.57 -12.15 -4.89
C SER A 112 13.67 -11.37 -3.57
N ARG A 113 12.62 -11.43 -2.74
CA ARG A 113 12.53 -10.80 -1.40
C ARG A 113 12.74 -11.79 -0.26
N GLY A 114 13.16 -13.02 -0.56
CA GLY A 114 13.34 -14.08 0.43
C GLY A 114 12.04 -14.65 0.99
N VAL A 115 10.90 -14.37 0.35
CA VAL A 115 9.60 -14.89 0.76
C VAL A 115 9.26 -16.13 -0.06
N VAL A 116 9.02 -17.25 0.61
CA VAL A 116 8.48 -18.44 -0.05
C VAL A 116 6.97 -18.42 0.09
N SER A 117 6.25 -18.49 -1.03
CA SER A 117 4.80 -18.57 -1.06
C SER A 117 4.34 -19.94 -1.54
N ASN A 118 3.42 -20.58 -0.82
CA ASN A 118 2.81 -21.85 -1.19
C ASN A 118 1.29 -21.71 -1.24
N LEU A 119 0.68 -22.18 -2.33
CA LEU A 119 -0.76 -22.25 -2.45
C LEU A 119 -1.28 -23.51 -1.77
N THR A 120 -2.30 -23.36 -0.93
CA THR A 120 -2.96 -24.44 -0.20
C THR A 120 -4.45 -24.40 -0.48
N SER A 121 -5.18 -25.45 -0.12
CA SER A 121 -6.65 -25.49 -0.22
C SER A 121 -7.34 -24.36 0.57
N GLN A 122 -6.67 -23.80 1.59
CA GLN A 122 -7.18 -22.72 2.44
C GLN A 122 -6.69 -21.32 2.01
N GLY A 123 -5.93 -21.21 0.91
CA GLY A 123 -5.39 -19.94 0.41
C GLY A 123 -3.85 -19.94 0.34
N ILE A 124 -3.22 -18.76 0.47
CA ILE A 124 -1.75 -18.63 0.39
C ILE A 124 -1.12 -18.75 1.79
N ARG A 125 -0.02 -19.47 1.86
CA ARG A 125 0.93 -19.47 2.98
C ARG A 125 2.22 -18.77 2.56
N TYR A 126 2.72 -17.91 3.44
CA TYR A 126 4.01 -17.23 3.30
C TYR A 126 4.99 -17.75 4.32
N GLU A 127 6.27 -17.73 3.97
CA GLU A 127 7.37 -18.07 4.84
C GLU A 127 8.49 -17.04 4.66
N LEU A 128 9.05 -16.61 5.78
CA LEU A 128 10.25 -15.79 5.83
C LEU A 128 11.08 -16.23 7.05
N ASN A 129 12.37 -16.51 6.83
CA ASN A 129 13.29 -16.96 7.87
C ASN A 129 12.79 -18.19 8.66
N GLY A 130 12.16 -19.16 7.98
CA GLY A 130 11.61 -20.37 8.59
C GLY A 130 10.34 -20.18 9.42
N ILE A 131 9.77 -18.97 9.46
CA ILE A 131 8.51 -18.68 10.14
C ILE A 131 7.39 -18.57 9.10
N HIS A 132 6.35 -19.38 9.27
CA HIS A 132 5.21 -19.40 8.37
C HIS A 132 4.02 -18.59 8.87
N PHE A 133 3.33 -17.93 7.94
CA PHE A 133 2.04 -17.27 8.17
C PHE A 133 1.05 -17.62 7.06
N ALA A 134 -0.19 -17.94 7.43
CA ALA A 134 -1.28 -17.97 6.45
C ALA A 134 -1.68 -16.53 6.07
N GLY A 135 -2.18 -16.32 4.86
CA GLY A 135 -2.58 -14.99 4.38
C GLY A 135 -3.54 -14.26 5.32
N TYR A 136 -4.58 -14.94 5.80
CA TYR A 136 -5.53 -14.34 6.77
C TYR A 136 -4.89 -13.95 8.11
N GLN A 137 -3.76 -14.57 8.47
CA GLN A 137 -3.00 -14.20 9.67
C GLN A 137 -2.22 -12.91 9.45
N LEU A 138 -1.83 -12.58 8.22
CA LEU A 138 -1.24 -11.28 7.88
C LEU A 138 -2.31 -10.20 7.69
N GLY A 139 -3.54 -10.58 7.32
CA GLY A 139 -4.67 -9.67 7.14
C GLY A 139 -5.50 -10.03 5.91
N GLU A 140 -6.65 -9.38 5.74
CA GLU A 140 -7.54 -9.61 4.60
C GLU A 140 -6.85 -9.31 3.26
N SER A 141 -6.04 -8.26 3.19
CA SER A 141 -5.32 -7.85 1.96
C SER A 141 -4.31 -8.89 1.48
N TYR A 142 -3.90 -9.82 2.34
CA TYR A 142 -2.88 -10.82 2.04
C TYR A 142 -3.47 -12.19 1.70
N THR A 143 -4.80 -12.28 1.64
CA THR A 143 -5.50 -13.46 1.14
C THR A 143 -5.34 -13.59 -0.37
N LEU A 144 -5.44 -14.81 -0.90
CA LEU A 144 -5.33 -15.07 -2.34
C LEU A 144 -6.29 -14.20 -3.15
N ARG A 145 -7.56 -14.17 -2.73
CA ARG A 145 -8.63 -13.42 -3.38
C ARG A 145 -8.34 -11.92 -3.43
N ALA A 146 -7.84 -11.35 -2.34
CA ALA A 146 -7.52 -9.92 -2.27
C ALA A 146 -6.35 -9.57 -3.21
N ILE A 147 -5.30 -10.40 -3.22
CA ILE A 147 -4.14 -10.21 -4.09
C ILE A 147 -4.52 -10.33 -5.57
N GLU A 148 -5.30 -11.35 -5.93
CA GLU A 148 -5.80 -11.53 -7.30
C GLU A 148 -6.65 -10.34 -7.76
N LEU A 149 -7.54 -9.85 -6.89
CA LEU A 149 -8.34 -8.66 -7.18
C LEU A 149 -7.44 -7.44 -7.40
N GLN A 150 -6.45 -7.23 -6.52
CA GLN A 150 -5.51 -6.12 -6.65
C GLN A 150 -4.73 -6.19 -7.97
N LEU A 151 -4.18 -7.34 -8.32
CA LEU A 151 -3.48 -7.57 -9.59
C LEU A 151 -4.38 -7.27 -10.80
N ARG A 152 -5.64 -7.74 -10.77
CA ARG A 152 -6.62 -7.49 -11.83
C ARG A 152 -6.92 -6.00 -12.00
N LEU A 153 -7.07 -5.27 -10.90
CA LEU A 153 -7.29 -3.83 -10.93
C LEU A 153 -6.06 -3.10 -11.50
N GLN A 154 -4.85 -3.54 -11.15
CA GLN A 154 -3.63 -2.99 -11.73
C GLN A 154 -3.51 -3.25 -13.24
N GLN A 155 -3.84 -4.46 -13.70
CA GLN A 155 -3.88 -4.81 -15.12
C GLN A 155 -4.80 -3.85 -15.89
N LYS A 156 -6.04 -3.68 -15.39
CA LYS A 156 -7.02 -2.76 -15.99
C LYS A 156 -6.49 -1.32 -16.07
N ARG A 157 -5.87 -0.84 -14.99
CA ARG A 157 -5.30 0.51 -14.93
C ARG A 157 -4.16 0.70 -15.92
N LYS A 158 -3.23 -0.26 -16.03
CA LYS A 158 -2.15 -0.21 -17.02
C LYS A 158 -2.68 -0.23 -18.45
N ALA A 159 -3.66 -1.08 -18.75
CA ALA A 159 -4.31 -1.14 -20.07
C ALA A 159 -4.98 0.19 -20.43
N GLN A 160 -5.69 0.81 -19.48
CA GLN A 160 -6.30 2.13 -19.69
C GLN A 160 -5.23 3.20 -19.97
N GLN A 161 -4.15 3.25 -19.18
CA GLN A 161 -3.07 4.21 -19.40
C GLN A 161 -2.43 4.06 -20.78
N GLN A 162 -2.19 2.83 -21.24
CA GLN A 162 -1.67 2.56 -22.59
C GLN A 162 -2.63 3.05 -23.68
N GLN A 163 -3.94 2.80 -23.53
CA GLN A 163 -4.95 3.32 -24.48
C GLN A 163 -4.98 4.86 -24.51
N TRP A 164 -4.88 5.50 -23.35
CA TRP A 164 -4.82 6.97 -23.25
C TRP A 164 -3.57 7.53 -23.94
N GLN A 165 -2.40 6.89 -23.76
CA GLN A 165 -1.16 7.28 -24.43
C GLN A 165 -1.25 7.10 -25.96
N GLN A 166 -1.81 5.98 -26.44
CA GLN A 166 -2.00 5.75 -27.87
C GLN A 166 -2.92 6.81 -28.51
N LYS A 167 -3.99 7.22 -27.81
CA LYS A 167 -4.89 8.30 -28.27
C LYS A 167 -4.23 9.67 -28.30
N LEU A 168 -3.26 9.93 -27.41
CA LEU A 168 -2.47 11.16 -27.43
C LEU A 168 -1.51 11.16 -28.61
N ASN A 169 -0.78 10.06 -28.81
CA ASN A 169 0.17 9.91 -29.92
C ASN A 169 -0.52 9.90 -31.30
N SER A 170 -1.74 9.36 -31.42
CA SER A 170 -2.49 9.36 -32.68
C SER A 170 -3.07 10.74 -33.03
N LYS A 171 -3.29 11.62 -32.04
CA LYS A 171 -3.74 13.01 -32.27
C LYS A 171 -2.60 13.98 -32.57
N SER A 172 -1.35 13.65 -32.20
CA SER A 172 -0.18 14.51 -32.43
C SER A 172 0.55 14.25 -33.75
N SER A 173 0.09 13.32 -34.58
CA SER A 173 0.65 13.08 -35.92
C SER A 173 -0.12 13.92 -36.95
N PRO A 174 0.49 14.93 -37.61
CA PRO A 174 -0.18 15.63 -38.71
C PRO A 174 -0.31 14.68 -39.91
N PRO A 175 -1.36 14.81 -40.75
CA PRO A 175 -1.43 14.06 -41.99
C PRO A 175 -0.28 14.53 -42.89
N LEU A 176 0.67 13.64 -43.18
CA LEU A 176 1.67 13.88 -44.21
C LEU A 176 0.94 13.99 -45.53
N SER A 177 0.92 15.20 -46.07
CA SER A 177 0.29 15.59 -47.32
C SER A 177 0.71 14.65 -48.45
N SER A 178 -0.26 13.99 -49.07
CA SER A 178 -0.09 13.32 -50.36
C SER A 178 0.23 14.39 -51.41
N GLN A 179 1.50 14.57 -51.76
CA GLN A 179 1.87 15.33 -52.95
C GLN A 179 1.81 14.43 -54.17
N THR A 180 0.98 14.88 -55.09
CA THR A 180 0.70 14.44 -56.45
C THR A 180 1.98 14.19 -57.24
N SER A 181 2.04 13.04 -57.92
CA SER A 181 3.02 12.69 -58.93
C SER A 181 2.80 13.43 -60.25
N LEU A 182 3.89 13.81 -60.95
CA LEU A 182 4.21 13.64 -62.40
C LEU A 182 5.26 14.70 -62.86
N PRO A 183 6.04 14.51 -63.95
CA PRO A 183 7.11 13.54 -64.16
C PRO A 183 8.47 14.19 -64.56
N GLN A 184 9.48 13.33 -64.79
CA GLN A 184 10.91 13.52 -65.09
C GLN A 184 11.36 14.72 -65.96
N SER A 185 12.51 15.32 -65.60
CA SER A 185 13.67 15.43 -66.51
C SER A 185 14.98 15.71 -65.78
N LEU A 186 16.06 15.14 -66.31
CA LEU A 186 17.46 15.22 -65.90
C LEU A 186 18.03 16.64 -66.10
N ILE A 187 19.08 17.00 -65.33
CA ILE A 187 20.35 17.67 -65.76
C ILE A 187 20.96 18.56 -64.65
N THR A 188 22.19 18.17 -64.23
CA THR A 188 23.39 19.01 -63.99
C THR A 188 23.57 19.88 -62.72
N THR A 189 24.49 19.37 -61.90
CA THR A 189 25.67 19.98 -61.22
C THR A 189 25.57 21.15 -60.23
N ASN A 190 26.35 20.92 -59.16
CA ASN A 190 27.30 21.80 -58.48
C ASN A 190 26.85 22.64 -57.28
N ARG A 191 27.39 22.21 -56.14
CA ARG A 191 28.29 22.96 -55.24
C ARG A 191 27.66 24.10 -54.44
N THR A 192 27.87 24.01 -53.13
CA THR A 192 28.34 25.04 -52.18
C THR A 192 27.45 25.11 -50.94
N GLU A 193 27.87 24.39 -49.88
CA GLU A 193 27.70 24.82 -48.47
C GLU A 193 28.06 26.31 -48.36
N PRO A 194 27.38 27.12 -47.53
CA PRO A 194 27.80 27.15 -46.13
C PRO A 194 26.77 27.60 -45.07
N VAL A 195 26.95 27.03 -43.87
CA VAL A 195 27.15 27.72 -42.58
C VAL A 195 25.95 28.14 -41.70
N ILE A 196 25.80 27.41 -40.56
CA ILE A 196 25.77 27.79 -39.10
C ILE A 196 24.79 28.92 -38.63
N PRO A 197 24.43 29.15 -37.32
CA PRO A 197 24.15 28.32 -36.12
C PRO A 197 22.82 28.70 -35.37
N LEU A 198 22.63 28.11 -34.17
CA LEU A 198 22.04 28.70 -32.95
C LEU A 198 20.48 28.70 -32.96
N SER A 199 19.75 28.50 -31.86
CA SER A 199 20.03 28.76 -30.46
C SER A 199 19.02 28.02 -29.58
N SER A 200 19.47 27.72 -28.37
CA SER A 200 18.74 27.27 -27.19
C SER A 200 17.47 28.09 -26.91
N SER A 201 16.43 27.45 -26.36
CA SER A 201 15.86 27.84 -25.06
C SER A 201 14.73 26.94 -24.60
N GLN A 202 14.77 26.68 -23.29
CA GLN A 202 13.82 25.98 -22.44
C GLN A 202 12.40 26.55 -22.53
N LEU A 203 11.40 25.68 -22.40
CA LEU A 203 10.11 26.07 -21.80
C LEU A 203 9.66 25.03 -20.78
N GLN A 204 9.51 25.53 -19.55
CA GLN A 204 8.98 24.88 -18.36
C GLN A 204 7.57 24.35 -18.59
N VAL A 205 7.32 23.11 -18.17
CA VAL A 205 5.98 22.52 -18.08
C VAL A 205 5.35 22.94 -16.75
N LYS A 206 4.25 23.69 -16.81
CA LYS A 206 3.40 24.05 -15.67
C LYS A 206 2.49 22.85 -15.31
N PRO A 207 2.33 22.48 -14.03
CA PRO A 207 1.46 21.36 -13.64
C PRO A 207 -0.05 21.72 -13.76
N PRO A 208 -0.91 20.73 -14.04
CA PRO A 208 -2.34 20.94 -14.31
C PRO A 208 -3.17 21.24 -13.04
N PRO A 209 -4.33 21.92 -13.17
CA PRO A 209 -5.15 22.36 -12.05
C PRO A 209 -5.98 21.22 -11.43
N LEU A 210 -6.14 21.29 -10.10
CA LEU A 210 -6.97 20.38 -9.29
C LEU A 210 -8.48 20.54 -9.59
N PRO A 211 -9.29 19.46 -9.49
CA PRO A 211 -10.72 19.51 -9.74
C PRO A 211 -11.51 20.24 -8.65
N LYS A 212 -12.52 20.99 -9.09
CA LYS A 212 -13.42 21.82 -8.26
C LYS A 212 -14.37 20.96 -7.42
N LYS A 213 -14.48 21.30 -6.13
CA LYS A 213 -15.44 20.76 -5.17
C LYS A 213 -16.81 21.39 -5.42
N THR A 214 -17.83 20.59 -5.71
CA THR A 214 -19.24 21.03 -5.73
C THR A 214 -19.73 21.26 -4.29
N PRO A 215 -20.42 22.38 -4.00
CA PRO A 215 -21.08 22.58 -2.72
C PRO A 215 -22.45 21.87 -2.73
N ASN A 216 -22.68 20.98 -1.76
CA ASN A 216 -24.02 20.49 -1.45
C ASN A 216 -24.69 21.52 -0.53
N LEU A 217 -25.66 22.25 -1.06
CA LEU A 217 -26.75 22.85 -0.27
C LEU A 217 -27.77 21.74 0.00
N LEU A 218 -28.16 21.57 1.26
CA LEU A 218 -29.49 21.16 1.71
C LEU A 218 -29.49 21.13 3.25
N GLU A 219 -29.85 22.25 3.86
CA GLU A 219 -30.84 22.26 4.96
C GLU A 219 -32.10 22.92 4.39
N PRO A 220 -33.32 22.56 4.87
CA PRO A 220 -33.83 23.21 6.09
C PRO A 220 -34.74 22.35 7.01
N ASP A 221 -34.95 22.91 8.21
CA ASP A 221 -36.08 22.82 9.15
C ASP A 221 -36.26 21.58 10.07
N LEU A 222 -35.67 21.63 11.27
CA LEU A 222 -36.34 21.74 12.61
C LEU A 222 -35.35 21.49 13.76
#